data_AF-A0A536G945-F1
#
_entry.id   AF-A0A536G945-F1
#
_cell.length_a   1.000
_cell.length_b   1.000
_cell.length_c   1.000
_cell.angle_alpha   90.00
_cell.angle_beta   90.00
_cell.angle_gamma   90.00
#
_symmetry.space_group_name_H-M   'P 1'
#
loop_
_entity.id
_entity.type
_entity.pdbx_description
1 polymer ?
#
loop_
_entity_poly.entity_id
_entity_poly.type
_entity_poly.pdbx_seq_one_letter_code
_entity_poly.pdbx_strand_id
1 'polypeptide(L)'
;MQACRDRALHVSGEGTGRPFTRRLLTRALLGGGFADVSWLTFEVRTTRRAQLVNITERVAEVVERSGVQDGICHVFIPHTTAGVTINEGADPDVAIDVESHLGELVPKEAAFEHAEGNSDSHIKTILVGPSCSAPVRDGKLSLGTWQAVFLCEWDGPRTRRVEVGVSRH
;
A
#
# COMPACT_ATOMS: atom_id res chain seq x y z
N MET A 1 17.81 23.15 -37.31
CA MET A 1 16.38 23.19 -36.93
C MET A 1 15.73 21.89 -37.40
N GLN A 2 14.89 21.31 -36.53
CA GLN A 2 13.96 20.20 -36.77
C GLN A 2 14.45 18.74 -36.66
N ALA A 3 14.45 18.26 -35.41
CA ALA A 3 13.83 17.04 -34.90
C ALA A 3 13.90 15.73 -35.71
N CYS A 4 14.74 14.80 -35.24
CA CYS A 4 14.55 13.37 -35.45
C CYS A 4 13.83 12.80 -34.22
N ARG A 5 12.67 12.18 -34.43
CA ARG A 5 11.76 11.67 -33.39
C ARG A 5 12.23 10.31 -32.90
N ASP A 6 12.51 10.19 -31.61
CA ASP A 6 12.69 8.90 -30.96
C ASP A 6 11.33 8.18 -30.85
N ARG A 7 11.20 7.07 -31.59
CA ARG A 7 10.12 6.09 -31.43
C ARG A 7 10.46 5.20 -30.23
N ALA A 8 9.69 5.35 -29.14
CA ALA A 8 9.61 4.30 -28.14
C ALA A 8 8.94 3.08 -28.75
N LEU A 9 9.68 1.96 -28.81
CA LEU A 9 9.13 0.66 -29.19
C LEU A 9 8.21 0.17 -28.08
N HIS A 10 6.93 0.03 -28.41
CA HIS A 10 5.92 -0.60 -27.58
C HIS A 10 6.13 -2.12 -27.67
N VAL A 11 6.55 -2.74 -26.57
CA VAL A 11 6.49 -4.20 -26.40
C VAL A 11 5.27 -4.47 -25.55
N SER A 12 4.24 -5.05 -26.18
CA SER A 12 3.04 -5.56 -25.54
C SER A 12 3.38 -6.83 -24.76
N GLY A 13 3.41 -6.72 -23.43
CA GLY A 13 3.36 -7.84 -22.51
C GLY A 13 2.14 -7.67 -21.61
N GLU A 14 1.22 -8.63 -21.67
CA GLU A 14 0.08 -8.71 -20.75
C GLU A 14 0.60 -8.99 -19.34
N GLY A 15 0.56 -7.97 -18.48
CA GLY A 15 0.88 -8.04 -17.06
C GLY A 15 0.17 -6.89 -16.37
N THR A 16 -0.89 -7.20 -15.62
CA THR A 16 -1.74 -6.21 -14.96
C THR A 16 -1.01 -5.53 -13.80
N GLY A 17 -0.34 -4.41 -14.06
CA GLY A 17 0.20 -3.52 -13.04
C GLY A 17 0.87 -2.29 -13.63
N ARG A 18 0.47 -1.08 -13.24
CA ARG A 18 1.19 0.14 -13.59
C ARG A 18 2.59 0.10 -12.95
N PRO A 19 3.64 0.60 -13.63
CA PRO A 19 5.01 0.56 -13.11
C PRO A 19 5.13 1.41 -11.84
N PHE A 20 5.98 0.96 -10.91
CA PHE A 20 6.35 1.74 -9.72
C PHE A 20 6.91 3.11 -10.13
N THR A 21 6.40 4.18 -9.53
CA THR A 21 6.96 5.52 -9.74
C THR A 21 7.98 5.82 -8.64
N ARG A 22 9.21 6.16 -9.04
CA ARG A 22 10.27 6.56 -8.12
C ARG A 22 10.27 8.08 -8.02
N ARG A 23 9.98 8.65 -6.85
CA ARG A 23 10.42 10.02 -6.54
C ARG A 23 11.88 9.93 -6.11
N LEU A 24 12.81 10.17 -7.03
CA LEU A 24 14.22 10.38 -6.68
C LEU A 24 14.30 11.68 -5.88
N LEU A 25 14.49 11.59 -4.57
CA LEU A 25 15.17 12.63 -3.83
C LEU A 25 16.67 12.42 -4.06
N THR A 26 17.23 13.10 -5.04
CA THR A 26 18.68 13.15 -5.25
C THR A 26 19.29 13.84 -4.03
N ARG A 27 19.92 13.09 -3.13
CA ARG A 27 20.73 13.68 -2.05
C ARG A 27 22.19 13.31 -2.26
N ALA A 28 22.99 14.37 -2.36
CA ALA A 28 24.43 14.31 -2.53
C ALA A 28 25.07 13.49 -1.41
N LEU A 29 26.10 12.72 -1.79
CA LEU A 29 27.01 12.02 -0.91
C LEU A 29 27.68 13.01 0.04
N LEU A 30 27.12 13.18 1.24
CA LEU A 30 27.81 13.81 2.36
C LEU A 30 27.76 12.82 3.51
N GLY A 31 28.94 12.37 3.92
CA GLY A 31 29.11 11.39 4.99
C GLY A 31 28.46 11.86 6.28
N GLY A 32 27.65 10.97 6.88
CA GLY A 32 27.03 11.18 8.19
C GLY A 32 25.66 10.53 8.34
N GLY A 33 25.63 9.30 8.86
CA GLY A 33 24.72 8.89 9.95
C GLY A 33 23.20 9.03 9.84
N PHE A 34 22.59 9.17 8.65
CA PHE A 34 21.13 9.10 8.51
C PHE A 34 20.74 7.93 7.60
N ALA A 35 19.85 7.06 8.08
CA ALA A 35 19.33 5.95 7.31
C ALA A 35 18.60 6.49 6.07
N ASP A 36 19.17 6.25 4.88
CA ASP A 36 18.50 6.54 3.61
C ASP A 36 17.25 5.66 3.50
N VAL A 37 16.07 6.29 3.48
CA VAL A 37 14.80 5.60 3.23
C VAL A 37 14.44 5.77 1.78
N SER A 38 14.44 4.68 1.03
CA SER A 38 13.95 4.68 -0.35
C SER A 38 12.44 4.47 -0.34
N TRP A 39 11.68 5.42 -0.90
CA TRP A 39 10.24 5.32 -1.07
C TRP A 39 9.89 4.93 -2.51
N LEU A 40 9.07 3.90 -2.65
CA LEU A 40 8.45 3.51 -3.91
C LEU A 40 6.94 3.57 -3.80
N THR A 41 6.29 3.89 -4.91
CA THR A 41 4.84 4.05 -4.97
C THR A 41 4.24 3.19 -6.07
N PHE A 42 3.11 2.56 -5.76
CA PHE A 42 2.30 1.81 -6.73
C PHE A 42 0.79 2.03 -6.52
N GLU A 43 -0.01 1.60 -7.48
CA GLU A 43 -1.47 1.77 -7.46
C GLU A 43 -2.20 0.43 -7.29
N VAL A 44 -3.23 0.38 -6.43
CA VAL A 44 -4.20 -0.73 -6.30
C VAL A 44 -5.53 -0.26 -6.88
N ARG A 45 -6.16 -1.05 -7.74
CA ARG A 45 -7.56 -0.82 -8.14
C ARG A 45 -8.48 -1.64 -7.24
N THR A 46 -9.46 -0.99 -6.65
CA THR A 46 -10.52 -1.62 -5.84
C THR A 46 -11.80 -1.68 -6.67
N THR A 47 -12.62 -2.71 -6.44
CA THR A 47 -13.83 -2.99 -7.23
C THR A 47 -15.12 -2.89 -6.43
N ARG A 48 -15.01 -2.96 -5.10
CA ARG A 48 -16.14 -2.86 -4.17
C ARG A 48 -15.96 -1.65 -3.26
N ARG A 49 -17.05 -1.22 -2.61
CA ARG A 49 -17.00 -0.10 -1.66
C ARG A 49 -16.13 -0.40 -0.45
N ALA A 50 -16.32 -1.57 0.15
CA ALA A 50 -15.45 -2.12 1.18
C ALA A 50 -14.72 -3.33 0.59
N GLN A 51 -13.41 -3.42 0.79
CA GLN A 51 -12.59 -4.50 0.23
C GLN A 51 -11.23 -4.56 0.92
N LEU A 52 -10.84 -5.74 1.40
CA LEU A 52 -9.44 -6.03 1.73
C LEU A 52 -8.74 -6.60 0.50
N VAL A 53 -7.71 -5.93 0.01
CA VAL A 53 -6.90 -6.36 -1.14
C VAL A 53 -5.53 -6.79 -0.64
N ASN A 54 -5.18 -8.06 -0.82
CA ASN A 54 -3.84 -8.54 -0.49
C ASN A 54 -2.81 -7.87 -1.41
N ILE A 55 -1.87 -7.13 -0.82
CA ILE A 55 -0.79 -6.42 -1.51
C ILE A 55 0.60 -6.95 -1.14
N THR A 56 0.67 -8.10 -0.46
CA THR A 56 1.90 -8.67 0.10
C THR A 56 3.01 -8.82 -0.94
N GLU A 57 2.70 -9.42 -2.09
CA GLU A 57 3.69 -9.65 -3.15
C GLU A 57 4.30 -8.34 -3.67
N ARG A 58 3.48 -7.28 -3.81
CA ARG A 58 3.98 -5.99 -4.29
C ARG A 58 4.79 -5.24 -3.25
N VAL A 59 4.47 -5.41 -1.97
CA VAL A 59 5.30 -4.88 -0.87
C VAL A 59 6.62 -5.64 -0.81
N ALA A 60 6.59 -6.97 -0.94
CA ALA A 60 7.80 -7.80 -0.99
C ALA A 60 8.70 -7.42 -2.17
N GLU A 61 8.15 -7.18 -3.35
CA GLU A 61 8.90 -6.70 -4.52
C GLU A 61 9.62 -5.36 -4.23
N VAL A 62 8.98 -4.44 -3.50
CA VAL A 62 9.64 -3.18 -3.08
C VAL A 62 10.79 -3.46 -2.12
N VAL A 63 10.61 -4.39 -1.16
CA VAL A 63 11.67 -4.78 -0.22
C VAL A 63 12.86 -5.36 -0.98
N GLU A 64 12.64 -6.31 -1.89
CA GLU A 64 13.71 -6.91 -2.69
C GLU A 64 14.46 -5.86 -3.53
N ARG A 65 13.72 -4.97 -4.18
CA ARG A 65 14.30 -3.89 -5.00
C ARG A 65 15.06 -2.84 -4.20
N SER A 66 14.80 -2.70 -2.90
CA SER A 66 15.52 -1.77 -2.02
C SER A 66 16.97 -2.21 -1.77
N GLY A 67 17.26 -3.51 -1.89
CA GLY A 67 18.56 -4.11 -1.54
C GLY A 67 18.91 -4.03 -0.04
N VAL A 68 17.98 -3.63 0.82
CA VAL A 68 18.15 -3.63 2.28
C VAL A 68 18.13 -5.06 2.80
N GLN A 69 19.20 -5.50 3.49
CA GLN A 69 19.29 -6.85 4.05
C GLN A 69 18.53 -6.97 5.37
N ASP A 70 18.76 -6.04 6.29
CA ASP A 70 18.12 -5.99 7.59
C ASP A 70 17.60 -4.58 7.87
N GLY A 71 16.35 -4.48 8.33
CA GLY A 71 15.70 -3.19 8.47
C GLY A 71 14.20 -3.25 8.74
N ILE A 72 13.53 -2.18 8.34
CA ILE A 72 12.07 -2.02 8.50
C ILE A 72 11.46 -1.65 7.15
N CYS A 73 10.39 -2.34 6.80
CA CYS A 73 9.47 -1.95 5.74
C CYS A 73 8.31 -1.19 6.36
N HIS A 74 8.05 0.01 5.88
CA HIS A 74 6.89 0.83 6.25
C HIS A 74 5.98 1.01 5.05
N VAL A 75 4.70 0.69 5.21
CA VAL A 75 3.67 0.85 4.20
C VAL A 75 2.71 1.94 4.65
N PHE A 76 2.47 2.93 3.79
CA PHE A 76 1.61 4.07 4.06
C PHE A 76 0.57 4.24 2.95
N ILE A 77 -0.67 4.53 3.35
CA ILE A 77 -1.79 4.80 2.46
C ILE A 77 -2.14 6.29 2.56
N PRO A 78 -1.79 7.12 1.56
CA PRO A 78 -2.06 8.56 1.55
C PRO A 78 -3.53 8.86 1.18
N HIS A 79 -4.48 8.20 1.85
CA HIS A 79 -5.93 8.35 1.65
C HIS A 79 -6.62 8.36 3.00
N THR A 80 -7.59 9.24 3.20
CA THR A 80 -8.33 9.35 4.47
C THR A 80 -9.53 8.38 4.57
N THR A 81 -9.80 7.63 3.51
CA THR A 81 -10.90 6.65 3.39
C THR A 81 -10.41 5.25 3.00
N ALA A 82 -9.11 4.99 3.16
CA ALA A 82 -8.51 3.68 3.01
C ALA A 82 -7.33 3.54 3.98
N GLY A 83 -7.09 2.32 4.48
CA GLY A 83 -6.02 2.01 5.42
C GLY A 83 -5.15 0.84 4.94
N VAL A 84 -4.21 0.43 5.78
CA VAL A 84 -3.41 -0.79 5.56
C VAL A 84 -3.22 -1.53 6.88
N THR A 85 -3.28 -2.85 6.82
CA THR A 85 -3.09 -3.70 8.01
C THR A 85 -2.30 -4.96 7.67
N ILE A 86 -1.83 -5.65 8.71
CA ILE A 86 -1.24 -6.98 8.63
C ILE A 86 -2.14 -7.94 9.40
N ASN A 87 -2.69 -8.94 8.72
CA ASN A 87 -3.56 -9.94 9.32
C ASN A 87 -3.47 -11.27 8.55
N GLU A 88 -4.33 -12.22 8.84
CA GLU A 88 -4.34 -13.52 8.18
C GLU A 88 -4.61 -13.43 6.67
N GLY A 89 -3.76 -14.08 5.87
CA GLY A 89 -3.89 -14.13 4.41
C GLY A 89 -4.00 -15.53 3.81
N ALA A 90 -4.16 -16.56 4.63
CA ALA A 90 -4.38 -17.93 4.15
C ALA A 90 -5.87 -18.24 3.92
N ASP A 91 -6.73 -17.85 4.87
CA ASP A 91 -8.17 -18.00 4.73
C ASP A 91 -8.82 -16.67 4.27
N PRO A 92 -9.42 -16.61 3.06
CA PRO A 92 -10.12 -15.42 2.60
C PRO A 92 -11.32 -15.04 3.47
N ASP A 93 -11.90 -15.97 4.24
CA ASP A 93 -13.07 -15.72 5.07
C ASP A 93 -12.74 -14.72 6.19
N VAL A 94 -11.52 -14.72 6.72
CA VAL A 94 -11.07 -13.72 7.73
C VAL A 94 -11.18 -12.29 7.18
N ALA A 95 -10.81 -12.08 5.91
CA ALA A 95 -10.94 -10.76 5.29
C ALA A 95 -12.40 -10.34 5.08
N ILE A 96 -13.29 -11.29 4.79
CA ILE A 96 -14.74 -11.07 4.64
C ILE A 96 -15.37 -10.76 6.01
N ASP A 97 -14.97 -11.48 7.05
CA ASP A 97 -15.44 -11.26 8.42
C ASP A 97 -15.03 -9.89 8.93
N VAL A 98 -13.76 -9.48 8.71
CA VAL A 98 -13.29 -8.14 9.06
C VAL A 98 -14.07 -7.05 8.32
N GLU A 99 -14.29 -7.23 7.01
CA GLU A 99 -15.06 -6.28 6.20
C GLU A 99 -16.50 -6.13 6.72
N SER A 100 -17.18 -7.25 6.97
CA SER A 100 -18.57 -7.27 7.44
C SER A 100 -18.70 -6.69 8.84
N HIS A 101 -17.88 -7.13 9.79
CA HIS A 101 -17.94 -6.63 11.18
C HIS A 101 -17.59 -5.15 11.29
N LEU A 102 -16.63 -4.63 10.51
CA LEU A 102 -16.38 -3.19 10.48
C LEU A 102 -17.56 -2.43 9.85
N GLY A 103 -18.26 -3.04 8.89
CA GLY A 103 -19.52 -2.53 8.34
C GLY A 103 -20.64 -2.41 9.38
N GLU A 104 -20.74 -3.38 10.29
CA GLU A 104 -21.70 -3.37 11.40
C GLU A 104 -21.30 -2.40 12.52
N LEU A 105 -20.01 -2.38 12.88
CA LEU A 105 -19.49 -1.51 13.93
C LEU A 105 -19.59 -0.02 13.55
N VAL A 106 -19.40 0.29 12.27
CA VAL A 106 -19.50 1.64 11.73
C VAL A 106 -20.37 1.62 10.47
N PRO A 107 -21.70 1.65 10.63
CA PRO A 107 -22.64 1.60 9.52
C PRO A 107 -22.55 2.85 8.65
N LYS A 108 -22.64 2.67 7.34
CA LYS A 108 -22.66 3.78 6.37
C LYS A 108 -23.83 4.74 6.58
N GLU A 109 -25.00 4.18 6.88
CA GLU A 109 -26.27 4.93 7.00
C GLU A 109 -26.49 5.49 8.42
N ALA A 110 -25.46 5.52 9.27
CA ALA A 110 -25.55 6.18 10.57
C ALA A 110 -25.70 7.69 10.40
N ALA A 111 -26.26 8.35 11.42
CA ALA A 111 -26.48 9.80 11.42
C ALA A 111 -25.14 10.54 11.60
N PHE A 112 -24.44 10.77 10.49
CA PHE A 112 -23.23 11.58 10.44
C PHE A 112 -23.52 12.99 9.93
N GLU A 113 -22.83 13.97 10.50
CA GLU A 113 -22.95 15.39 10.10
C GLU A 113 -22.29 15.69 8.74
N HIS A 114 -21.34 14.86 8.30
CA HIS A 114 -20.58 15.10 7.08
C HIS A 114 -21.36 14.67 5.84
N ALA A 115 -21.71 15.65 5.02
CA ALA A 115 -22.68 15.52 3.93
C ALA A 115 -22.20 14.69 2.72
N GLU A 116 -20.89 14.41 2.57
CA GLU A 116 -20.38 13.64 1.42
C GLU A 116 -20.74 12.15 1.49
N GLY A 117 -21.20 11.64 2.64
CA GLY A 117 -21.74 10.28 2.76
C GLY A 117 -20.70 9.16 2.90
N ASN A 118 -19.48 9.49 3.34
CA ASN A 118 -18.37 8.55 3.55
C ASN A 118 -17.69 8.69 4.93
N SER A 119 -18.40 9.25 5.93
CA SER A 119 -17.89 9.34 7.31
C SER A 119 -17.52 7.99 7.90
N ASP A 120 -18.29 6.94 7.57
CA ASP A 120 -17.97 5.58 8.00
C ASP A 120 -16.58 5.15 7.51
N SER A 121 -16.23 5.53 6.27
CA SER A 121 -14.94 5.21 5.66
C SER A 121 -13.77 5.91 6.37
N HIS A 122 -13.99 7.15 6.82
CA HIS A 122 -13.00 7.87 7.64
C HIS A 122 -12.80 7.21 8.99
N ILE A 123 -13.88 6.84 9.69
CA ILE A 123 -13.81 6.20 11.00
C ILE A 123 -13.15 4.81 10.88
N LYS A 124 -13.52 4.01 9.87
CA LYS A 124 -12.86 2.72 9.58
C LYS A 124 -11.37 2.89 9.30
N THR A 125 -10.97 3.97 8.62
CA THR A 125 -9.56 4.30 8.40
C THR A 125 -8.84 4.64 9.71
N ILE A 126 -9.49 5.33 10.65
CA ILE A 126 -8.92 5.58 12.00
C ILE A 126 -8.74 4.26 12.77
N LEU A 127 -9.71 3.36 12.71
CA LEU A 127 -9.68 2.08 13.42
C LEU A 127 -8.58 1.14 12.88
N VAL A 128 -8.43 1.09 11.56
CA VAL A 128 -7.42 0.23 10.89
C VAL A 128 -6.03 0.85 10.92
N GLY A 129 -5.96 2.17 10.78
CA GLY A 129 -4.71 2.91 10.62
C GLY A 129 -4.32 3.15 9.16
N PRO A 130 -3.65 4.27 8.85
CA PRO A 130 -3.17 4.59 7.50
C PRO A 130 -1.83 3.92 7.16
N SER A 131 -1.20 3.23 8.12
CA SER A 131 0.10 2.58 7.93
C SER A 131 0.30 1.33 8.77
N CYS A 132 1.22 0.49 8.30
CA CYS A 132 1.75 -0.64 9.04
C CYS A 132 3.25 -0.78 8.77
N SER A 133 3.94 -1.52 9.63
CA SER A 133 5.35 -1.83 9.45
C SER A 133 5.63 -3.30 9.71
N ALA A 134 6.60 -3.84 8.97
CA ALA A 134 7.10 -5.20 9.13
C ALA A 134 8.64 -5.22 9.09
N PRO A 135 9.29 -6.16 9.79
CA PRO A 135 10.73 -6.32 9.70
C PRO A 135 11.16 -6.75 8.29
N VAL A 136 12.35 -6.31 7.90
CA VAL A 136 13.09 -6.88 6.76
C VAL A 136 14.25 -7.68 7.34
N ARG A 137 14.39 -8.94 6.90
CA ARG A 137 15.45 -9.87 7.32
C ARG A 137 15.95 -10.65 6.11
N ASP A 138 17.26 -10.78 5.97
CA ASP A 138 17.90 -11.47 4.84
C ASP A 138 17.37 -11.00 3.47
N GLY A 139 17.10 -9.70 3.34
CA GLY A 139 16.58 -9.09 2.12
C GLY A 139 15.09 -9.36 1.83
N LYS A 140 14.35 -9.94 2.79
CA LYS A 140 12.95 -10.34 2.62
C LYS A 140 12.03 -9.64 3.59
N LEU A 141 10.80 -9.39 3.14
CA LEU A 141 9.69 -8.98 4.00
C LEU A 141 9.40 -10.12 4.99
N SER A 142 9.69 -9.89 6.27
CA SER A 142 9.61 -10.92 7.32
C SER A 142 8.26 -10.88 8.01
N LEU A 143 7.33 -11.71 7.52
CA LEU A 143 6.00 -11.91 8.09
C LEU A 143 5.90 -13.29 8.75
N GLY A 144 5.00 -13.44 9.72
CA GLY A 144 4.62 -14.76 10.23
C GLY A 144 3.93 -15.61 9.16
N THR A 145 3.87 -16.93 9.35
CA THR A 145 3.34 -17.90 8.37
C THR A 145 1.98 -17.52 7.79
N TRP A 146 1.11 -16.95 8.61
CA TRP A 146 -0.25 -16.58 8.21
C TRP A 146 -0.42 -15.11 7.88
N GLN A 147 0.59 -14.27 8.13
CA GLN A 147 0.48 -12.82 7.97
C GLN A 147 0.60 -12.40 6.51
N ALA A 148 -0.31 -11.54 6.08
CA ALA A 148 -0.30 -10.85 4.80
C ALA A 148 -0.58 -9.35 5.00
N VAL A 149 -0.08 -8.53 4.09
CA VAL A 149 -0.33 -7.08 4.06
C VAL A 149 -1.56 -6.79 3.19
N PHE A 150 -2.54 -6.08 3.75
CA PHE A 150 -3.78 -5.75 3.06
C PHE A 150 -3.98 -4.25 2.93
N LEU A 151 -4.27 -3.78 1.71
CA LEU A 151 -4.96 -2.50 1.53
C LEU A 151 -6.42 -2.68 1.96
N CYS A 152 -6.88 -1.82 2.84
CA CYS A 152 -8.25 -1.81 3.35
C CYS A 152 -9.02 -0.64 2.71
N GLU A 153 -9.85 -0.92 1.72
CA GLU A 153 -10.72 0.05 1.06
C GLU A 153 -12.03 0.19 1.81
N TRP A 154 -12.51 1.42 1.99
CA TRP A 154 -13.78 1.72 2.66
C TRP A 154 -14.69 2.67 1.87
N ASP A 155 -14.21 3.28 0.78
CA ASP A 155 -14.94 4.22 -0.08
C ASP A 155 -14.66 3.96 -1.58
N GLY A 156 -14.59 2.68 -1.94
CA GLY A 156 -14.39 2.24 -3.32
C GLY A 156 -15.68 2.28 -4.17
N PRO A 157 -15.60 1.90 -5.46
CA PRO A 157 -14.39 1.52 -6.19
C PRO A 157 -13.51 2.71 -6.54
N ARG A 158 -12.20 2.61 -6.29
CA ARG A 158 -11.21 3.66 -6.56
C ARG A 158 -9.87 3.06 -6.97
N THR A 159 -9.00 3.89 -7.53
CA THR A 159 -7.57 3.58 -7.62
C THR A 159 -6.86 4.22 -6.44
N ARG A 160 -6.30 3.40 -5.56
CA ARG A 160 -5.59 3.82 -4.36
C ARG A 160 -4.10 3.80 -4.60
N ARG A 161 -3.41 4.81 -4.06
CA ARG A 161 -1.96 4.91 -4.02
C ARG A 161 -1.45 4.22 -2.76
N VAL A 162 -0.36 3.49 -2.87
CA VAL A 162 0.36 2.86 -1.76
C VAL A 162 1.81 3.30 -1.81
N GLU A 163 2.34 3.76 -0.69
CA GLU A 163 3.72 4.21 -0.54
C GLU A 163 4.45 3.23 0.37
N VAL A 164 5.59 2.72 -0.08
CA VAL A 164 6.40 1.75 0.67
C VAL A 164 7.81 2.32 0.83
N GLY A 165 8.19 2.53 2.09
CA GLY A 165 9.52 2.96 2.50
C GLY A 165 10.29 1.79 3.10
N VAL A 166 11.54 1.61 2.69
CA VAL A 166 12.43 0.61 3.31
C VAL A 166 13.65 1.31 3.86
N SER A 167 13.89 1.13 5.15
CA SER A 167 15.02 1.72 5.88
C SER A 167 15.92 0.64 6.45
N ARG A 168 17.23 0.83 6.35
CA ARG A 168 18.23 -0.02 7.00
C ARG A 168 18.21 0.20 8.51
N HIS A 169 18.44 -0.86 9.28
CA HIS A 169 18.78 -0.78 10.70
C HIS A 169 20.28 -0.52 10.88
#